data_AF-A0A2I1EKM5-F1
#
_entry.id   AF-A0A2I1EKM5-F1
#
_cell.length_a   1.000
_cell.length_b   1.000
_cell.length_c   1.000
_cell.angle_alpha   90.00
_cell.angle_beta   90.00
_cell.angle_gamma   90.00
#
_symmetry.space_group_name_H-M   'P 1'
#
loop_
_entity.id
_entity.type
_entity.pdbx_description
1 polymer ?
#
loop_
_entity_poly.entity_id
_entity_poly.type
_entity_poly.pdbx_seq_one_letter_code
_entity_poly.pdbx_strand_id
1 'polypeptide(L)'
;MKFHIYLTLAIILFATALVPAAEGYHAKVKEKMSGECKIWVTDLNGKYVAGDKKFHPCNNGRTLDIDTKSKDKYMLRATTIGEIDAKIRGPFNTNTCYIIEGNSGFLRLEPSDDC
;
A
#
# COMPACT_ATOMS: atom_id res chain seq x y z
N MET A 1 -9.52 -30.58 -37.35
CA MET A 1 -9.51 -29.12 -37.03
C MET A 1 -10.03 -28.79 -35.63
N LYS A 2 -11.09 -29.45 -35.10
CA LYS A 2 -11.62 -29.17 -33.73
C LYS A 2 -10.63 -29.43 -32.58
N PHE A 3 -9.81 -30.48 -32.65
CA PHE A 3 -8.86 -30.86 -31.58
C PHE A 3 -7.77 -29.80 -31.32
N HIS A 4 -7.28 -29.13 -32.35
CA HIS A 4 -6.29 -28.05 -32.21
C HIS A 4 -6.84 -26.83 -31.47
N ILE A 5 -8.15 -26.53 -31.62
CA ILE A 5 -8.81 -25.40 -30.96
C ILE A 5 -8.94 -25.67 -29.45
N TYR A 6 -9.27 -26.90 -29.06
CA TYR A 6 -9.34 -27.26 -27.63
C TYR A 6 -7.97 -27.30 -26.97
N LEU A 7 -6.93 -27.74 -27.70
CA LEU A 7 -5.56 -27.75 -27.20
C LEU A 7 -5.03 -26.34 -26.98
N THR A 8 -5.25 -25.41 -27.91
CA THR A 8 -4.83 -24.01 -27.75
C THR A 8 -5.57 -23.30 -26.63
N LEU A 9 -6.88 -23.52 -26.49
CA LEU A 9 -7.67 -22.98 -25.37
C LEU A 9 -7.18 -23.52 -24.01
N ALA A 10 -6.87 -24.81 -23.92
CA ALA A 10 -6.33 -25.41 -22.70
C ALA A 10 -4.96 -24.82 -22.33
N ILE A 11 -4.06 -24.63 -23.30
CA ILE A 11 -2.73 -24.04 -23.06
C ILE A 11 -2.85 -22.59 -22.57
N ILE A 12 -3.76 -21.79 -23.14
CA ILE A 12 -3.99 -20.40 -22.70
C ILE A 12 -4.54 -20.35 -21.27
N LEU A 13 -5.52 -21.21 -20.93
CA LEU A 13 -6.09 -21.32 -19.59
C LEU A 13 -5.01 -21.66 -18.54
N PHE A 14 -4.14 -22.63 -18.83
CA PHE A 14 -3.03 -22.98 -17.95
C PHE A 14 -1.98 -21.87 -17.84
N ALA A 15 -1.66 -21.18 -18.94
CA ALA A 15 -0.70 -20.07 -18.93
C ALA A 15 -1.19 -18.87 -18.11
N THR A 16 -2.50 -18.58 -18.09
CA THR A 16 -3.07 -17.50 -17.26
C THR A 16 -3.25 -17.88 -15.80
N ALA A 17 -3.44 -19.17 -15.49
CA ALA A 17 -3.62 -19.65 -14.12
C ALA A 17 -2.30 -19.76 -13.33
N LEU A 18 -1.15 -19.81 -14.04
CA LEU A 18 0.17 -19.98 -13.45
C LEU A 18 1.00 -18.69 -13.35
N VAL A 19 0.47 -17.52 -13.73
CA VAL A 19 1.17 -16.27 -13.45
C VAL A 19 1.12 -16.07 -11.93
N PRO A 20 2.25 -16.22 -11.20
CA PRO A 20 2.23 -15.89 -9.79
C PRO A 20 1.82 -14.43 -9.71
N ALA A 21 0.82 -14.11 -8.89
CA ALA A 21 0.51 -12.73 -8.58
C ALA A 21 1.84 -12.08 -8.19
N ALA A 22 2.30 -11.11 -8.98
CA ALA A 22 3.57 -10.46 -8.70
C ALA A 22 3.40 -9.71 -7.38
N GLU A 23 3.84 -10.34 -6.28
CA GLU A 23 3.79 -9.72 -4.96
C GLU A 23 4.69 -8.48 -4.99
N GLY A 24 4.10 -7.33 -4.68
CA GLY A 24 4.81 -6.08 -4.55
C GLY A 24 5.60 -6.03 -3.25
N TYR A 25 6.18 -4.86 -2.97
CA TYR A 25 6.62 -4.56 -1.61
C TYR A 25 5.41 -4.32 -0.71
N HIS A 26 5.59 -4.56 0.58
CA HIS A 26 4.60 -4.29 1.61
C HIS A 26 4.98 -3.06 2.42
N ALA A 27 4.12 -2.04 2.41
CA ALA A 27 4.22 -0.89 3.29
C ALA A 27 3.24 -1.09 4.46
N LYS A 28 3.78 -1.46 5.61
CA LYS A 28 3.00 -1.65 6.83
C LYS A 28 2.98 -0.37 7.68
N VAL A 29 1.80 0.00 8.17
CA VAL A 29 1.64 1.16 9.04
C VAL A 29 0.79 0.80 10.27
N LYS A 30 1.39 0.89 11.45
CA LYS A 30 0.69 0.74 12.74
C LYS A 30 -0.09 2.00 13.08
N GLU A 31 -1.40 1.87 13.27
CA GLU A 31 -2.33 2.97 13.52
C GLU A 31 -2.48 3.28 15.01
N LYS A 32 -1.87 4.37 15.49
CA LYS A 32 -1.89 4.79 16.91
C LYS A 32 -2.13 6.29 17.06
N MET A 33 -2.92 6.86 16.16
CA MET A 33 -3.28 8.26 16.11
C MET A 33 -4.69 8.47 16.66
N SER A 34 -4.92 9.56 17.41
CA SER A 34 -6.26 9.93 17.86
C SER A 34 -6.94 10.83 16.82
N GLY A 35 -7.74 10.24 15.94
CA GLY A 35 -8.48 10.97 14.90
C GLY A 35 -8.63 10.15 13.63
N GLU A 36 -9.05 10.82 12.56
CA GLU A 36 -9.10 10.22 11.24
C GLU A 36 -7.82 10.51 10.45
N CYS A 37 -7.33 9.51 9.73
CA CYS A 37 -6.17 9.64 8.87
C CYS A 37 -6.42 8.92 7.53
N LYS A 38 -5.52 9.17 6.58
CA LYS A 38 -5.49 8.51 5.28
C LYS A 38 -4.05 8.13 5.00
N ILE A 39 -3.78 6.86 4.69
CA ILE A 39 -2.45 6.31 4.47
C ILE A 39 -2.44 5.64 3.09
N TRP A 40 -1.51 6.03 2.23
CA TRP A 40 -1.44 5.47 0.87
C TRP A 40 -0.04 5.48 0.32
N VAL A 41 0.13 4.73 -0.77
CA VAL A 41 1.38 4.63 -1.50
C VAL A 41 1.23 5.30 -2.87
N THR A 42 2.27 6.02 -3.28
CA THR A 42 2.41 6.53 -4.66
C THR A 42 3.66 5.98 -5.33
N ASP A 43 3.69 6.06 -6.65
CA ASP A 43 4.93 5.94 -7.41
C ASP A 43 5.84 7.17 -7.18
N LEU A 44 7.01 7.17 -7.82
CA LEU A 44 7.98 8.27 -7.76
C LEU A 44 7.46 9.58 -8.38
N ASN A 45 6.44 9.52 -9.25
CA ASN A 45 5.81 10.67 -9.88
C ASN A 45 4.63 11.21 -9.05
N GLY A 46 4.33 10.61 -7.89
CA GLY A 46 3.21 10.98 -7.04
C GLY A 46 1.86 10.41 -7.48
N LYS A 47 1.82 9.50 -8.45
CA LYS A 47 0.59 8.80 -8.86
C LYS A 47 0.20 7.78 -7.81
N TYR A 48 -1.08 7.74 -7.45
CA TYR A 48 -1.64 6.75 -6.53
C TYR A 48 -1.39 5.31 -7.02
N VAL A 49 -0.94 4.44 -6.11
CA VAL A 49 -0.73 3.01 -6.34
C VAL A 49 -1.73 2.19 -5.53
N ALA A 50 -1.70 2.31 -4.19
CA ALA A 50 -2.51 1.50 -3.27
C ALA A 50 -2.71 2.20 -1.92
N GLY A 51 -3.61 1.66 -1.07
CA GLY A 51 -3.94 2.17 0.26
C GLY A 51 -5.29 2.86 0.35
N ASP A 52 -5.41 3.83 1.24
CA ASP A 52 -6.67 4.50 1.53
C ASP A 52 -7.10 5.49 0.45
N LYS A 53 -8.38 5.41 0.09
CA LYS A 53 -9.04 6.38 -0.80
C LYS A 53 -9.81 7.46 -0.04
N LYS A 54 -10.10 7.22 1.23
CA LYS A 54 -10.88 8.10 2.12
C LYS A 54 -10.25 8.09 3.50
N PHE A 55 -10.55 9.12 4.29
CA PHE A 55 -10.21 9.12 5.71
C PHE A 55 -10.92 8.00 6.45
N HIS A 56 -10.27 7.44 7.46
CA HIS A 56 -10.84 6.50 8.40
C HIS A 56 -10.25 6.72 9.80
N PRO A 57 -10.87 6.19 10.87
CA PRO A 57 -10.29 6.23 12.21
C PRO A 57 -8.97 5.48 12.28
N CYS A 58 -7.93 6.11 12.85
CA CYS A 58 -6.56 5.55 12.96
C CYS A 58 -6.13 5.28 14.41
N ASN A 59 -7.09 4.96 15.26
CA ASN A 59 -6.94 4.85 16.72
C ASN A 59 -7.13 3.42 17.25
N ASN A 60 -7.28 2.43 16.37
CA ASN A 60 -7.66 1.06 16.73
C ASN A 60 -6.44 0.14 17.00
N GLY A 61 -5.20 0.63 16.85
CA GLY A 61 -3.99 -0.16 17.07
C GLY A 61 -3.72 -1.22 15.99
N ARG A 62 -4.47 -1.22 14.88
CA ARG A 62 -4.27 -2.18 13.79
C ARG A 62 -3.04 -1.83 12.97
N THR A 63 -2.49 -2.82 12.29
CA THR A 63 -1.46 -2.62 11.28
C THR A 63 -2.13 -2.66 9.90
N LEU A 64 -2.12 -1.54 9.18
CA LEU A 64 -2.51 -1.49 7.79
C LEU A 64 -1.38 -2.06 6.95
N ASP A 65 -1.67 -3.05 6.10
CA ASP A 65 -0.70 -3.65 5.18
C ASP A 65 -1.06 -3.28 3.73
N ILE A 66 -0.18 -2.53 3.06
CA ILE A 66 -0.38 -2.04 1.70
C ILE A 66 0.59 -2.76 0.76
N ASP A 67 0.07 -3.67 -0.05
CA ASP A 67 0.80 -4.30 -1.16
C ASP A 67 0.89 -3.34 -2.36
N THR A 68 2.11 -2.98 -2.76
CA THR A 68 2.39 -2.03 -3.86
C THR A 68 2.12 -2.60 -5.24
N LYS A 69 1.77 -3.89 -5.37
CA LYS A 69 1.44 -4.59 -6.64
C LYS A 69 2.58 -4.68 -7.66
N SER A 70 3.74 -4.09 -7.38
CA SER A 70 4.95 -4.20 -8.18
C SER A 70 6.20 -4.03 -7.31
N LYS A 71 7.36 -4.41 -7.86
CA LYS A 71 8.67 -4.20 -7.23
C LYS A 71 9.31 -2.87 -7.64
N ASP A 72 8.51 -1.92 -8.11
CA ASP A 72 9.00 -0.56 -8.38
C ASP A 72 9.22 0.21 -7.08
N LYS A 73 10.02 1.27 -7.15
CA LYS A 73 10.20 2.16 -6.01
C LYS A 73 8.89 2.89 -5.69
N TYR A 74 8.61 3.04 -4.41
CA TYR A 74 7.38 3.68 -3.94
C TYR A 74 7.63 4.73 -2.86
N MET A 75 6.66 5.62 -2.68
CA MET A 75 6.62 6.63 -1.61
C MET A 75 5.43 6.32 -0.70
N LEU A 76 5.66 6.26 0.61
CA LEU A 76 4.60 6.16 1.61
C LEU A 76 4.12 7.56 1.98
N ARG A 77 2.80 7.74 2.04
CA ARG A 77 2.14 9.01 2.38
C ARG A 77 1.12 8.81 3.48
N ALA A 78 1.04 9.77 4.38
CA ALA A 78 -0.03 9.83 5.37
C ALA A 78 -0.45 11.27 5.64
N THR A 79 -1.74 11.47 5.87
CA THR A 79 -2.29 12.77 6.29
C THR A 79 -3.46 12.59 7.25
N THR A 80 -3.86 13.66 7.90
CA THR A 80 -5.06 13.76 8.75
C THR A 80 -5.93 14.94 8.31
N ILE A 81 -7.14 15.03 8.83
CA ILE A 81 -8.14 16.04 8.42
C ILE A 81 -7.65 17.47 8.66
N GLY A 82 -6.84 17.72 9.69
CA GLY A 82 -6.34 19.05 10.01
C GLY A 82 -4.96 19.40 9.41
N GLU A 83 -4.28 18.47 8.73
CA GLU A 83 -3.03 18.80 8.02
C GLU A 83 -3.31 19.18 6.55
N ILE A 84 -2.71 20.28 6.09
CA ILE A 84 -2.82 20.74 4.70
C ILE A 84 -2.05 19.80 3.76
N ASP A 85 -0.86 19.37 4.19
CA ASP A 85 0.07 18.57 3.41
C ASP A 85 0.27 17.18 4.02
N ALA A 86 0.43 16.17 3.16
CA ALA A 86 0.76 14.82 3.60
C ALA A 86 2.23 14.73 4.03
N LYS A 87 2.50 13.96 5.08
CA LYS A 87 3.86 13.47 5.37
C LYS A 87 4.24 12.44 4.30
N ILE A 88 5.48 12.51 3.83
CA ILE A 88 6.01 11.64 2.77
C ILE A 88 7.26 10.93 3.29
N ARG A 89 7.40 9.64 2.96
CA ARG A 89 8.57 8.81 3.26
C ARG A 89 8.97 8.01 2.03
N GLY A 90 10.27 7.71 1.93
CA GLY A 90 10.86 7.02 0.78
C GLY A 90 11.75 7.94 -0.05
N PRO A 91 12.14 7.52 -1.27
CA PRO A 91 11.66 6.31 -1.96
C PRO A 91 12.15 5.01 -1.34
N PHE A 92 11.32 3.97 -1.40
CA PHE A 92 11.63 2.63 -0.90
C PHE A 92 11.68 1.62 -2.04
N ASN A 93 12.55 0.62 -1.90
CA ASN A 93 12.67 -0.56 -2.77
C ASN A 93 12.68 -1.85 -1.95
N THR A 94 11.96 -1.84 -0.83
CA THR A 94 11.85 -2.95 0.13
C THR A 94 10.56 -2.82 0.93
N ASN A 95 10.21 -3.87 1.66
CA ASN A 95 9.14 -3.83 2.65
C ASN A 95 9.50 -2.83 3.75
N THR A 96 8.52 -2.07 4.23
CA THR A 96 8.71 -1.08 5.30
C THR A 96 7.69 -1.25 6.41
N CYS A 97 8.07 -0.83 7.60
CA CYS A 97 7.20 -0.73 8.77
C CYS A 97 7.32 0.67 9.36
N TYR A 98 6.17 1.31 9.52
CA TYR A 98 6.03 2.64 10.09
C TYR A 98 4.93 2.65 11.15
N ILE A 99 4.94 3.65 12.02
CA ILE A 99 3.86 3.96 12.93
C ILE A 99 3.34 5.36 12.64
N ILE A 100 2.02 5.51 12.69
CA ILE A 100 1.35 6.80 12.67
C ILE A 100 0.84 7.15 14.07
N GLU A 101 1.25 8.30 14.58
CA GLU A 101 0.87 8.81 15.90
C GLU A 101 0.43 10.27 15.82
N GLY A 102 -0.22 10.76 16.88
CA GLY A 102 -0.63 12.15 17.02
C GLY A 102 -2.14 12.33 17.08
N ASN A 103 -2.66 13.43 16.54
CA ASN A 103 -4.07 13.77 16.53
C ASN A 103 -4.48 14.56 15.26
N SER A 104 -5.76 14.92 15.12
CA SER A 104 -6.28 15.60 13.93
C SER A 104 -5.52 16.87 13.50
N GLY A 105 -4.79 17.55 14.38
CA GLY A 105 -3.98 18.75 14.06
C GLY A 105 -2.47 18.50 13.95
N PHE A 106 -1.99 17.30 14.27
CA PHE A 106 -0.57 16.99 14.27
C PHE A 106 -0.33 15.50 14.02
N LEU A 107 0.37 15.17 12.93
CA LEU A 107 0.66 13.80 12.53
C LEU A 107 2.17 13.51 12.51
N ARG A 108 2.55 12.40 13.13
CA ARG A 108 3.90 11.81 13.02
C ARG A 108 3.82 10.53 12.21
N LEU A 109 4.80 10.35 11.32
CA LEU A 109 4.99 9.12 10.55
C LEU A 109 6.45 8.70 10.68
N GLU A 110 6.71 7.68 11.50
CA GLU A 110 8.06 7.31 11.94
C GLU A 110 8.33 5.83 11.67
N PRO A 111 9.58 5.44 11.37
CA PRO A 111 9.96 4.03 11.29
C PRO A 111 9.57 3.31 12.59
N SER A 112 9.13 2.07 12.47
CA SER A 112 8.74 1.23 13.60
C SER A 112 9.32 -0.17 13.42
N ASP A 113 9.59 -0.84 14.53
CA ASP A 113 9.88 -2.28 14.57
C ASP A 113 8.62 -3.09 14.94
N ASP A 114 7.50 -2.42 15.24
CA ASP A 114 6.20 -3.01 15.62
C ASP A 114 5.19 -2.93 14.44
N CYS A 115 5.32 -3.88 13.50
CA CYS A 115 4.38 -4.27 12.45
C CYS A 115 4.55 -5.78 12.11
#